data_AF-A0A382JUY9-F1
#
_entry.id   AF-A0A382JUY9-F1
#
_cell.length_a   1.000
_cell.length_b   1.000
_cell.length_c   1.000
_cell.angle_alpha   90.00
_cell.angle_beta   90.00
_cell.angle_gamma   90.00
#
_symmetry.space_group_name_H-M   'P 1'
#
loop_
_entity.id
_entity.type
_entity.pdbx_description
1 polymer ?
#
loop_
_entity_poly.entity_id
_entity_poly.type
_entity_poly.pdbx_seq_one_letter_code
_entity_poly.pdbx_strand_id
1 'polypeptide(L)'
;MLRSTSIKIDSWKPVKLLARQSVKNKIVSLSCDLKGDVATTISKSSLNIFTNRELLDKVPLKGGKDVHISGDAEQILVLTSNALLCYDSWGQLKWKCIEINAGSQFCATSDGNRIAISKSNSLKLLSHFGEAVGDSTFEGKILKFTFTPSKALVVSTTSGLFLIENSGEIVELNSNFVASEISCSSDYIIANSENTMIAFSYTGTELWRKEETAVSNVSFSNDGVKHVFLMDSKILVCQDRNGDEIWTYRSREELKGAYVLESGNMVGIYSNNVFHIIDSQGQQAWSYQAREKVVDFSFSNHGGDVIVVSESKIHWFQNEGFLRASVDSELDKAEKLFDKVSVYNSSLEQLRYDIEKARSLKSENFGLVKDSFQIINMVNTRLASLHQRHVGYLDTL
;
A
#
# COMPACT_ATOMS: atom_id res chain seq x y z
N MET A 1 17.24 17.58 -20.98
CA MET A 1 16.75 16.22 -21.27
C MET A 1 16.24 15.60 -19.97
N LEU A 2 15.00 15.08 -19.93
CA LEU A 2 14.57 14.18 -18.86
C LEU A 2 15.31 12.86 -19.10
N ARG A 3 16.16 12.43 -18.16
CA ARG A 3 16.87 11.15 -18.26
C ARG A 3 16.01 10.10 -17.55
N SER A 4 15.13 9.47 -18.32
CA SER A 4 14.50 8.20 -17.97
C SER A 4 15.36 7.11 -18.58
N THR A 5 15.83 6.16 -17.78
CA THR A 5 16.70 5.07 -18.25
C THR A 5 16.15 3.74 -17.75
N SER A 6 15.75 2.87 -18.68
CA SER A 6 15.40 1.47 -18.42
C SER A 6 16.60 0.57 -18.74
N ILE A 7 16.78 -0.50 -17.98
CA ILE A 7 17.69 -1.59 -18.37
C ILE A 7 17.14 -2.29 -19.62
N LYS A 8 18.02 -2.99 -20.36
CA LYS A 8 17.67 -3.73 -21.57
C LYS A 8 16.76 -4.97 -21.36
N ILE A 9 15.77 -4.94 -20.45
CA ILE A 9 14.81 -6.04 -20.23
C ILE A 9 13.47 -5.69 -20.88
N ASP A 10 12.91 -6.60 -21.68
CA ASP A 10 11.71 -6.31 -22.49
C ASP A 10 10.44 -6.09 -21.65
N SER A 11 10.33 -6.73 -20.48
CA SER A 11 9.25 -6.47 -19.52
C SER A 11 9.31 -5.08 -18.87
N TRP A 12 10.40 -4.33 -19.03
CA TRP A 12 10.59 -2.99 -18.43
C TRP A 12 10.75 -1.89 -19.47
N LYS A 13 10.34 -2.15 -20.72
CA LYS A 13 10.59 -1.27 -21.86
C LYS A 13 9.34 -0.89 -22.67
N PRO A 14 9.30 0.37 -23.14
CA PRO A 14 9.78 1.56 -22.46
C PRO A 14 8.78 2.01 -21.39
N VAL A 15 9.29 2.47 -20.25
CA VAL A 15 8.47 3.24 -19.31
C VAL A 15 8.24 4.64 -19.91
N LYS A 16 6.98 4.95 -20.25
CA LYS A 16 6.61 6.19 -20.96
C LYS A 16 6.09 7.22 -19.97
N LEU A 17 6.62 8.45 -20.00
CA LEU A 17 6.00 9.58 -19.31
C LEU A 17 4.76 10.01 -20.10
N LEU A 18 3.57 9.88 -19.50
CA LEU A 18 2.31 10.20 -20.16
C LEU A 18 1.81 11.60 -19.85
N ALA A 19 1.94 12.02 -18.59
CA ALA A 19 1.40 13.28 -18.14
C ALA A 19 2.26 13.89 -17.05
N ARG A 20 2.18 15.21 -16.95
CA ARG A 20 2.81 15.99 -15.89
C ARG A 20 1.93 17.18 -15.57
N GLN A 21 1.48 17.27 -14.31
CA GLN A 21 0.67 18.37 -13.82
C GLN A 21 1.46 19.17 -12.78
N SER A 22 1.27 20.49 -12.77
CA SER A 22 1.90 21.37 -11.78
C SER A 22 0.89 21.71 -10.68
N VAL A 23 1.36 21.67 -9.43
CA VAL A 23 0.59 22.01 -8.24
C VAL A 23 1.19 23.26 -7.61
N LYS A 24 0.33 24.22 -7.24
CA LYS A 24 0.76 25.55 -6.80
C LYS A 24 1.58 25.55 -5.50
N ASN A 25 1.28 24.64 -4.59
CA ASN A 25 1.87 24.60 -3.25
C ASN A 25 2.70 23.33 -3.08
N LYS A 26 3.68 23.38 -2.17
CA LYS A 26 4.51 22.22 -1.85
C LYS A 26 3.64 21.04 -1.41
N ILE A 27 3.78 19.94 -2.14
CA ILE A 27 3.08 18.69 -1.87
C ILE A 27 3.69 18.04 -0.62
N VAL A 28 2.83 17.42 0.19
CA VAL A 28 3.16 16.78 1.46
C VAL A 28 2.98 15.27 1.38
N SER A 29 1.93 14.80 0.72
CA SER A 29 1.57 13.37 0.61
C SER A 29 0.79 13.11 -0.69
N LEU A 30 0.86 11.88 -1.19
CA LEU A 30 0.18 11.35 -2.37
C LEU A 30 -0.63 10.10 -2.01
N SER A 31 -1.77 9.92 -2.65
CA SER A 31 -2.48 8.63 -2.64
C SER A 31 -3.16 8.39 -3.99
N CYS A 32 -3.20 7.15 -4.48
CA CYS A 32 -3.95 6.76 -5.67
C CYS A 32 -4.80 5.52 -5.42
N ASP A 33 -5.87 5.36 -6.20
CA ASP A 33 -6.74 4.20 -6.13
C ASP A 33 -6.05 2.93 -6.64
N LEU A 34 -6.70 1.77 -6.51
CA LEU A 34 -6.10 0.51 -6.93
C LEU A 34 -5.77 0.48 -8.43
N LYS A 35 -6.56 1.15 -9.28
CA LYS A 35 -6.32 1.16 -10.74
C LYS A 35 -5.33 2.24 -11.16
N GLY A 36 -5.05 3.23 -10.31
CA GLY A 36 -4.25 4.41 -10.65
C GLY A 36 -4.95 5.39 -11.59
N ASP A 37 -6.28 5.30 -11.70
CA ASP A 37 -7.11 6.20 -12.51
C ASP A 37 -7.42 7.51 -11.77
N VAL A 38 -7.49 7.46 -10.44
CA VAL A 38 -7.66 8.61 -9.55
C VAL A 38 -6.43 8.74 -8.65
N ALA A 39 -5.87 9.94 -8.62
CA ALA A 39 -4.75 10.27 -7.75
C ALA A 39 -5.01 11.59 -7.03
N THR A 40 -4.53 11.69 -5.80
CA THR A 40 -4.72 12.87 -4.96
C THR A 40 -3.39 13.34 -4.39
N THR A 41 -3.20 14.65 -4.38
CA THR A 41 -2.05 15.25 -3.69
C THR A 41 -2.54 16.24 -2.67
N ILE A 42 -1.94 16.21 -1.49
CA ILE A 42 -2.26 17.16 -0.43
C ILE A 42 -1.09 18.12 -0.21
N SER A 43 -1.43 19.37 0.02
CA SER A 43 -0.53 20.42 0.47
C SER A 43 -1.11 21.06 1.74
N LYS A 44 -0.35 21.93 2.40
CA LYS A 44 -0.85 22.64 3.59
C LYS A 44 -2.15 23.43 3.35
N SER A 45 -2.46 23.82 2.11
CA SER A 45 -3.58 24.70 1.79
C SER A 45 -4.55 24.19 0.72
N SER A 46 -4.30 23.00 0.14
CA SER A 46 -5.21 22.42 -0.86
C SER A 46 -5.04 20.92 -1.00
N LEU A 47 -6.15 20.23 -1.25
CA LEU A 47 -6.25 18.93 -1.88
C LEU A 47 -6.37 19.16 -3.39
N ASN A 48 -5.63 18.40 -4.19
CA ASN A 48 -5.79 18.37 -5.64
C ASN A 48 -6.18 16.95 -6.04
N ILE A 49 -7.29 16.82 -6.75
CA ILE A 49 -7.84 15.54 -7.20
C ILE A 49 -7.61 15.44 -8.70
N PHE A 50 -6.98 14.36 -9.13
CA PHE A 50 -6.70 14.07 -10.51
C PHE A 50 -7.45 12.83 -10.95
N THR A 51 -8.10 12.91 -12.11
CA THR A 51 -8.77 11.77 -12.75
C THR A 51 -8.26 11.67 -14.17
N ASN A 52 -7.91 10.46 -14.61
CA ASN A 52 -7.33 10.24 -15.93
C ASN A 52 -6.12 11.13 -16.21
N ARG A 53 -5.30 11.40 -15.18
CA ARG A 53 -4.06 12.20 -15.22
C ARG A 53 -4.26 13.71 -15.48
N GLU A 54 -5.50 14.19 -15.38
CA GLU A 54 -5.88 15.60 -15.46
C GLU A 54 -6.43 16.10 -14.12
N LEU A 55 -6.21 17.38 -13.82
CA LEU A 55 -6.74 18.00 -12.61
C LEU A 55 -8.25 18.14 -12.73
N LEU A 56 -8.99 17.40 -11.90
CA LEU A 56 -10.45 17.47 -11.86
C LEU A 56 -10.91 18.59 -10.94
N ASP A 57 -10.42 18.60 -9.69
CA ASP A 57 -10.80 19.60 -8.71
C ASP A 57 -9.64 19.97 -7.77
N LYS A 58 -9.76 21.16 -7.18
CA LYS A 58 -8.84 21.68 -6.19
C LYS A 58 -9.61 22.24 -5.00
N VAL A 59 -9.67 21.44 -3.95
CA VAL A 59 -10.38 21.80 -2.72
C VAL A 59 -9.45 22.58 -1.78
N PRO A 60 -9.83 23.80 -1.34
CA PRO A 60 -9.06 24.56 -0.34
C PRO A 60 -9.05 23.87 1.03
N LEU A 61 -7.90 23.81 1.68
CA LEU A 61 -7.71 23.21 3.00
C LEU A 61 -7.05 24.16 4.00
N LYS A 62 -7.17 23.84 5.30
CA LYS A 62 -6.45 24.51 6.40
C LYS A 62 -5.51 23.54 7.12
N GLY A 63 -4.24 23.58 6.73
CA GLY A 63 -3.19 22.75 7.34
C GLY A 63 -3.31 21.28 6.97
N GLY A 64 -3.44 20.96 5.68
CA GLY A 64 -3.40 19.59 5.18
C GLY A 64 -2.11 18.86 5.60
N LYS A 65 -2.25 17.62 6.08
CA LYS A 65 -1.15 16.80 6.61
C LYS A 65 -0.99 15.50 5.85
N ASP A 66 -2.08 14.80 5.59
CA ASP A 66 -2.04 13.47 4.99
C ASP A 66 -3.33 13.16 4.23
N VAL A 67 -3.25 12.25 3.27
CA VAL A 67 -4.35 11.85 2.38
C VAL A 67 -4.33 10.36 2.10
N HIS A 68 -5.52 9.75 2.06
CA HIS A 68 -5.71 8.37 1.66
C HIS A 68 -6.93 8.25 0.76
N ILE A 69 -6.82 7.53 -0.34
CA ILE A 69 -7.95 7.20 -1.20
C ILE A 69 -8.29 5.72 -1.07
N SER A 70 -9.58 5.40 -0.96
CA SER A 70 -10.06 4.02 -0.99
C SER A 70 -9.75 3.39 -2.35
N GLY A 71 -9.60 2.07 -2.38
CA GLY A 71 -9.18 1.34 -3.57
C GLY A 71 -10.15 1.44 -4.74
N ASP A 72 -11.43 1.71 -4.47
CA ASP A 72 -12.50 1.97 -5.45
C ASP A 72 -12.67 3.46 -5.81
N ALA A 73 -11.87 4.35 -5.20
CA ALA A 73 -11.95 5.80 -5.32
C ALA A 73 -13.26 6.46 -4.82
N GLU A 74 -14.10 5.75 -4.07
CA GLU A 74 -15.36 6.28 -3.52
C GLU A 74 -15.16 7.20 -2.30
N GLN A 75 -13.96 7.19 -1.71
CA GLN A 75 -13.59 8.01 -0.57
C GLN A 75 -12.18 8.56 -0.70
N ILE A 76 -12.04 9.85 -0.45
CA ILE A 76 -10.78 10.55 -0.25
C ILE A 76 -10.76 11.07 1.18
N LEU A 77 -10.01 10.40 2.05
CA LEU A 77 -9.81 10.77 3.45
C LEU A 77 -8.66 11.76 3.56
N VAL A 78 -8.91 12.89 4.21
CA VAL A 78 -7.96 14.00 4.32
C VAL A 78 -7.79 14.39 5.77
N LEU A 79 -6.59 14.20 6.30
CA LEU A 79 -6.22 14.69 7.61
C LEU A 79 -5.69 16.11 7.51
N THR A 80 -6.29 17.01 8.28
CA THR A 80 -5.86 18.40 8.41
C THR A 80 -5.38 18.69 9.84
N SER A 81 -5.04 19.95 10.10
CA SER A 81 -4.66 20.41 11.43
C SER A 81 -5.78 20.30 12.48
N ASN A 82 -7.05 20.28 12.06
CA ASN A 82 -8.21 20.39 12.94
C ASN A 82 -9.41 19.50 12.58
N ALA A 83 -9.38 18.78 11.45
CA ALA A 83 -10.40 17.80 11.08
C ALA A 83 -9.83 16.63 10.26
N LEU A 84 -10.47 15.47 10.37
CA LEU A 84 -10.46 14.43 9.35
C LEU A 84 -11.68 14.65 8.46
N LEU A 85 -11.46 14.77 7.15
CA LEU A 85 -12.49 15.07 6.15
C LEU A 85 -12.60 13.88 5.20
N CYS A 86 -13.81 13.59 4.72
CA CYS A 86 -14.03 12.62 3.66
C CYS A 86 -14.68 13.31 2.48
N TYR A 87 -14.05 13.20 1.32
CA TYR A 87 -14.55 13.69 0.04
C TYR A 87 -14.90 12.52 -0.89
N ASP A 88 -15.77 12.74 -1.86
CA ASP A 88 -15.88 11.86 -3.02
C ASP A 88 -14.79 12.20 -4.06
N SER A 89 -14.71 11.39 -5.13
CA SER A 89 -13.77 11.59 -6.23
C SER A 89 -14.01 12.87 -7.04
N TRP A 90 -15.13 13.57 -6.84
CA TRP A 90 -15.45 14.84 -7.47
C TRP A 90 -15.15 16.05 -6.58
N GLY A 91 -14.62 15.84 -5.38
CA GLY A 91 -14.27 16.91 -4.43
C GLY A 91 -15.41 17.39 -3.55
N GLN A 92 -16.56 16.70 -3.55
CA GLN A 92 -17.66 17.03 -2.65
C GLN A 92 -17.44 16.43 -1.27
N LEU A 93 -17.66 17.23 -0.22
CA LEU A 93 -17.50 16.78 1.17
C LEU A 93 -18.66 15.84 1.54
N LYS A 94 -18.34 14.58 1.86
CA LYS A 94 -19.28 13.58 2.37
C LYS A 94 -19.54 13.76 3.86
N TRP A 95 -18.46 13.83 4.65
CA TRP A 95 -18.55 14.01 6.11
C TRP A 95 -17.26 14.60 6.69
N LYS A 96 -17.32 15.05 7.95
CA LYS A 96 -16.18 15.57 8.70
C LYS A 96 -16.18 15.10 10.16
N CYS A 97 -14.99 14.81 10.69
CA CYS A 97 -14.75 14.52 12.10
C CYS A 97 -13.78 15.57 12.68
N ILE A 98 -14.19 16.27 13.73
CA ILE A 98 -13.44 17.39 14.33
C ILE A 98 -12.78 17.05 15.68
N GLU A 99 -12.95 15.83 16.16
CA GLU A 99 -12.40 15.37 17.45
C GLU A 99 -10.92 15.00 17.32
N ILE A 100 -10.10 15.91 16.79
CA ILE A 100 -8.69 15.68 16.50
C ILE A 100 -7.82 16.80 17.09
N ASN A 101 -6.51 16.59 17.13
CA ASN A 101 -5.55 17.63 17.53
C ASN A 101 -4.31 17.63 16.62
N ALA A 102 -3.33 18.48 16.94
CA ALA A 102 -2.12 18.61 16.13
C ALA A 102 -1.32 17.30 15.98
N GLY A 103 -1.40 16.40 16.96
CA GLY A 103 -0.72 15.11 16.98
C GLY A 103 -1.58 13.92 16.53
N SER A 104 -2.82 14.15 16.11
CA SER A 104 -3.68 13.08 15.59
C SER A 104 -3.09 12.47 14.32
N GLN A 105 -3.24 11.16 14.20
CA GLN A 105 -2.93 10.36 13.02
C GLN A 105 -4.19 9.60 12.61
N PHE A 106 -4.23 9.10 11.38
CA PHE A 106 -5.28 8.18 10.96
C PHE A 106 -4.70 7.07 10.08
N CYS A 107 -5.42 5.97 9.98
CA CYS A 107 -5.23 4.97 8.94
C CYS A 107 -6.59 4.40 8.55
N ALA A 108 -6.68 3.80 7.37
CA ALA A 108 -7.90 3.20 6.85
C ALA A 108 -7.60 1.86 6.19
N THR A 109 -8.59 0.97 6.16
CA THR A 109 -8.53 -0.22 5.32
C THR A 109 -8.58 0.17 3.85
N SER A 110 -8.02 -0.67 2.97
CA SER A 110 -7.97 -0.39 1.52
C SER A 110 -9.35 -0.18 0.88
N ASP A 111 -10.41 -0.78 1.44
CA ASP A 111 -11.80 -0.59 1.01
C ASP A 111 -12.47 0.65 1.64
N GLY A 112 -11.78 1.40 2.50
CA GLY A 112 -12.31 2.58 3.19
C GLY A 112 -13.40 2.28 4.23
N ASN A 113 -13.73 1.00 4.46
CA ASN A 113 -14.85 0.63 5.33
C ASN A 113 -14.56 0.79 6.82
N ARG A 114 -13.29 0.75 7.22
CA ARG A 114 -12.85 1.00 8.59
C ARG A 114 -11.76 2.04 8.61
N ILE A 115 -11.95 3.03 9.47
CA ILE A 115 -11.05 4.17 9.62
C ILE A 115 -10.70 4.29 11.09
N ALA A 116 -9.42 4.27 11.43
CA ALA A 116 -8.95 4.49 12.79
C ALA A 116 -8.35 5.89 12.89
N ILE A 117 -8.71 6.63 13.93
CA ILE A 117 -8.15 7.96 14.21
C ILE A 117 -7.74 8.08 15.67
N SER A 118 -6.56 8.63 15.91
CA SER A 118 -6.05 8.84 17.26
C SER A 118 -6.19 10.27 17.73
N LYS A 119 -6.37 10.43 19.04
CA LYS A 119 -6.24 11.71 19.76
C LYS A 119 -5.54 11.42 21.09
N SER A 120 -4.24 11.69 21.14
CA SER A 120 -3.38 11.40 22.29
C SER A 120 -3.34 9.91 22.64
N ASN A 121 -4.04 9.46 23.69
CA ASN A 121 -4.12 8.06 24.12
C ASN A 121 -5.46 7.39 23.77
N SER A 122 -6.38 8.15 23.15
CA SER A 122 -7.67 7.63 22.69
C SER A 122 -7.61 7.31 21.20
N LEU A 123 -8.23 6.21 20.83
CA LEU A 123 -8.41 5.74 19.47
C LEU A 123 -9.91 5.63 19.20
N LYS A 124 -10.35 6.13 18.04
CA LYS A 124 -11.73 6.01 17.57
C LYS A 124 -11.76 5.25 16.25
N LEU A 125 -12.67 4.29 16.14
CA LEU A 125 -12.97 3.57 14.91
C LEU A 125 -14.22 4.16 14.27
N LEU A 126 -14.13 4.53 13.00
CA LEU A 126 -15.20 5.10 12.21
C LEU A 126 -15.58 4.15 11.06
N SER A 127 -16.85 4.15 10.69
CA SER A 127 -17.37 3.50 9.48
C SER A 127 -17.03 4.30 8.23
N HIS A 128 -17.33 3.73 7.06
CA HIS A 128 -17.32 4.43 5.77
C HIS A 128 -18.13 5.76 5.82
N PHE A 129 -19.18 5.85 6.64
CA PHE A 129 -20.03 7.03 6.74
C PHE A 129 -19.54 8.06 7.79
N GLY A 130 -18.40 7.81 8.43
CA GLY A 130 -17.86 8.69 9.48
C GLY A 130 -18.54 8.51 10.83
N GLU A 131 -19.36 7.48 10.99
CA GLU A 131 -20.03 7.14 12.25
C GLU A 131 -19.08 6.38 13.17
N ALA A 132 -19.10 6.67 14.46
CA ALA A 132 -18.28 5.94 15.43
C ALA A 132 -18.82 4.51 15.59
N VAL A 133 -17.95 3.52 15.35
CA VAL A 133 -18.26 2.09 15.47
C VAL A 133 -17.63 1.50 16.74
N GLY A 134 -16.59 2.14 17.26
CA GLY A 134 -15.96 1.77 18.52
C GLY A 134 -14.94 2.80 18.96
N ASP A 135 -14.56 2.72 20.23
CA ASP A 135 -13.51 3.53 20.81
C ASP A 135 -12.67 2.67 21.77
N SER A 136 -11.42 3.09 21.93
CA SER A 136 -10.47 2.43 22.82
C SER A 136 -9.58 3.49 23.45
N THR A 137 -9.23 3.29 24.71
CA THR A 137 -8.31 4.19 25.43
C THR A 137 -7.19 3.37 26.01
N PHE A 138 -5.97 3.85 25.82
CA PHE A 138 -4.76 3.23 26.33
C PHE A 138 -4.19 4.04 27.50
N GLU A 139 -3.43 3.38 28.37
CA GLU A 139 -2.69 4.07 29.43
C GLU A 139 -1.61 4.99 28.83
N GLY A 140 -0.85 4.46 27.86
CA GLY A 140 0.18 5.19 27.12
C GLY A 140 -0.38 6.04 25.98
N LYS A 141 0.37 7.07 25.59
CA LYS A 141 0.08 7.84 24.37
C LYS A 141 0.25 6.95 23.15
N ILE A 142 -0.68 7.01 22.20
CA ILE A 142 -0.58 6.28 20.93
C ILE A 142 0.51 6.94 20.07
N LEU A 143 1.43 6.11 19.56
CA LEU A 143 2.54 6.55 18.72
C LEU A 143 2.32 6.18 17.25
N LYS A 144 1.86 4.95 17.01
CA LYS A 144 1.59 4.41 15.68
C LYS A 144 0.51 3.34 15.75
N PHE A 145 -0.29 3.22 14.70
CA PHE A 145 -1.23 2.12 14.54
C PHE A 145 -1.49 1.84 13.06
N THR A 146 -1.83 0.60 12.73
CA THR A 146 -2.15 0.19 11.36
C THR A 146 -3.12 -0.98 11.37
N PHE A 147 -3.97 -1.04 10.34
CA PHE A 147 -4.83 -2.20 10.14
C PHE A 147 -4.02 -3.39 9.61
N THR A 148 -4.38 -4.57 10.07
CA THR A 148 -4.00 -5.84 9.45
C THR A 148 -4.84 -6.09 8.19
N PRO A 149 -4.41 -6.97 7.28
CA PRO A 149 -5.26 -7.42 6.17
C PRO A 149 -6.60 -8.03 6.64
N SER A 150 -6.62 -8.64 7.83
CA SER A 150 -7.82 -9.17 8.48
C SER A 150 -8.69 -8.10 9.18
N LYS A 151 -8.33 -6.81 9.04
CA LYS A 151 -9.04 -5.63 9.59
C LYS A 151 -9.00 -5.47 11.11
N ALA A 152 -8.21 -6.28 11.81
CA ALA A 152 -7.79 -6.00 13.19
C ALA A 152 -6.81 -4.82 13.20
N LEU A 153 -6.56 -4.21 14.35
CA LEU A 153 -5.72 -3.03 14.44
C LEU A 153 -4.55 -3.25 15.40
N VAL A 154 -3.33 -3.13 14.90
CA VAL A 154 -2.13 -3.15 15.75
C VAL A 154 -1.83 -1.72 16.18
N VAL A 155 -1.63 -1.51 17.48
CA VAL A 155 -1.43 -0.21 18.10
C VAL A 155 -0.16 -0.25 18.94
N SER A 156 0.79 0.64 18.66
CA SER A 156 1.90 0.92 19.55
C SER A 156 1.66 2.20 20.33
N THR A 157 1.87 2.11 21.63
CA THR A 157 1.78 3.20 22.58
C THR A 157 3.11 3.37 23.31
N THR A 158 3.23 4.40 24.13
CA THR A 158 4.37 4.55 25.06
C THR A 158 4.45 3.46 26.13
N SER A 159 3.42 2.61 26.26
CA SER A 159 3.35 1.51 27.24
C SER A 159 3.47 0.12 26.63
N GLY A 160 3.61 0.00 25.31
CA GLY A 160 3.78 -1.30 24.65
C GLY A 160 3.12 -1.40 23.27
N LEU A 161 2.95 -2.64 22.82
CA LEU A 161 2.34 -3.04 21.57
C LEU A 161 1.07 -3.87 21.86
N PHE A 162 -0.03 -3.51 21.22
CA PHE A 162 -1.35 -4.08 21.44
C PHE A 162 -2.01 -4.44 20.11
N LEU A 163 -2.92 -5.41 20.14
CA LEU A 163 -3.81 -5.79 19.05
C LEU A 163 -5.25 -5.53 19.47
N ILE A 164 -5.98 -4.71 18.73
CA ILE A 164 -7.44 -4.61 18.83
C ILE A 164 -8.03 -5.59 17.81
N GLU A 165 -8.65 -6.64 18.32
CA GLU A 165 -9.32 -7.63 17.48
C GLU A 165 -10.60 -7.07 16.85
N ASN A 166 -11.13 -7.79 15.86
CA ASN A 166 -12.40 -7.42 15.21
C ASN A 166 -13.61 -7.44 16.16
N SER A 167 -13.52 -8.17 17.28
CA SER A 167 -14.48 -8.20 18.39
C SER A 167 -14.47 -6.91 19.22
N GLY A 168 -13.40 -6.10 19.11
CA GLY A 168 -13.11 -4.97 20.00
C GLY A 168 -12.27 -5.33 21.22
N GLU A 169 -11.92 -6.60 21.41
CA GLU A 169 -11.00 -7.03 22.48
C GLU A 169 -9.59 -6.47 22.24
N ILE A 170 -8.95 -6.01 23.32
CA ILE A 170 -7.57 -5.51 23.29
C ILE A 170 -6.66 -6.57 23.90
N VAL A 171 -5.77 -7.10 23.08
CA VAL A 171 -4.75 -8.08 23.47
C VAL A 171 -3.40 -7.38 23.57
N GLU A 172 -2.70 -7.53 24.68
CA GLU A 172 -1.32 -7.07 24.81
C GLU A 172 -0.38 -8.03 24.08
N LEU A 173 0.35 -7.54 23.07
CA LEU A 173 1.34 -8.32 22.34
C LEU A 173 2.70 -8.26 23.02
N ASN A 174 3.10 -7.07 23.50
CA ASN A 174 4.36 -6.87 24.19
C ASN A 174 4.37 -5.56 25.00
N SER A 175 4.55 -5.63 26.32
CA SER A 175 4.62 -4.44 27.20
C SER A 175 5.96 -3.70 27.20
N ASN A 176 7.02 -4.30 26.65
CA ASN A 176 8.38 -3.75 26.70
C ASN A 176 8.84 -3.16 25.37
N PHE A 177 8.07 -3.31 24.29
CA PHE A 177 8.44 -2.84 22.97
C PHE A 177 7.57 -1.67 22.51
N VAL A 178 8.24 -0.57 22.19
CA VAL A 178 7.62 0.65 21.68
C VAL A 178 8.05 0.81 20.21
N ALA A 179 7.09 0.65 19.30
CA ALA A 179 7.33 0.69 17.88
C ALA A 179 7.15 2.11 17.32
N SER A 180 8.14 2.56 16.57
CA SER A 180 8.08 3.80 15.79
C SER A 180 7.33 3.62 14.47
N GLU A 181 7.37 2.41 13.90
CA GLU A 181 6.63 2.00 12.72
C GLU A 181 6.15 0.55 12.90
N ILE A 182 5.03 0.24 12.26
CA ILE A 182 4.33 -1.05 12.34
C ILE A 182 3.90 -1.39 10.92
N SER A 183 4.21 -2.61 10.50
CA SER A 183 3.73 -3.19 9.25
C SER A 183 3.10 -4.55 9.54
N CYS A 184 1.99 -4.84 8.87
CA CYS A 184 1.22 -6.07 9.10
C CYS A 184 1.10 -6.87 7.81
N SER A 185 1.37 -8.17 7.90
CA SER A 185 1.01 -9.16 6.88
C SER A 185 -0.24 -9.94 7.31
N SER A 186 -0.66 -10.93 6.55
CA SER A 186 -1.75 -11.83 6.91
C SER A 186 -1.50 -12.61 8.20
N ASP A 187 -0.25 -12.99 8.47
CA ASP A 187 0.10 -13.94 9.52
C ASP A 187 0.98 -13.36 10.65
N TYR A 188 1.68 -12.25 10.40
CA TYR A 188 2.59 -11.66 11.38
C TYR A 188 2.72 -10.14 11.25
N ILE A 189 3.36 -9.55 12.25
CA ILE A 189 3.61 -8.11 12.37
C ILE A 189 5.11 -7.90 12.37
N ILE A 190 5.61 -6.91 11.64
CA ILE A 190 6.94 -6.36 11.86
C ILE A 190 6.79 -5.01 12.55
N ALA A 191 7.45 -4.87 13.68
CA ALA A 191 7.49 -3.64 14.46
C ALA A 191 8.95 -3.17 14.60
N ASN A 192 9.21 -1.91 14.26
CA ASN A 192 10.55 -1.31 14.31
C ASN A 192 10.61 -0.12 15.26
N SER A 193 11.67 -0.07 16.07
CA SER A 193 12.10 1.07 16.88
C SER A 193 13.40 1.63 16.30
N GLU A 194 14.06 2.57 17.00
CA GLU A 194 15.25 3.27 16.48
C GLU A 194 16.35 2.31 15.99
N ASN A 195 16.65 1.26 16.76
CA ASN A 195 17.75 0.32 16.48
C ASN A 195 17.32 -1.14 16.55
N THR A 196 16.03 -1.44 16.50
CA THR A 196 15.53 -2.81 16.65
C THR A 196 14.35 -3.06 15.73
N MET A 197 14.38 -4.18 15.02
CA MET A 197 13.26 -4.69 14.23
C MET A 197 12.89 -6.09 14.73
N ILE A 198 11.63 -6.29 15.07
CA ILE A 198 11.12 -7.56 15.60
C ILE A 198 9.91 -8.00 14.79
N ALA A 199 9.84 -9.28 14.47
CA ALA A 199 8.61 -9.91 14.00
C ALA A 199 7.86 -10.59 15.13
N PHE A 200 6.55 -10.35 15.20
CA PHE A 200 5.64 -10.97 16.16
C PHE A 200 4.54 -11.73 15.41
N SER A 201 4.15 -12.89 15.93
CA SER A 201 2.83 -13.46 15.60
C SER A 201 1.72 -12.55 16.15
N TYR A 202 0.50 -12.74 15.66
CA TYR A 202 -0.68 -12.07 16.24
C TYR A 202 -1.03 -12.52 17.66
N THR A 203 -0.36 -13.56 18.20
CA THR A 203 -0.47 -13.98 19.60
C THR A 203 0.58 -13.31 20.51
N GLY A 204 1.44 -12.44 19.98
CA GLY A 204 2.52 -11.78 20.71
C GLY A 204 3.82 -12.57 20.81
N THR A 205 3.91 -13.75 20.16
CA THR A 205 5.14 -14.55 20.14
C THR A 205 6.17 -13.89 19.22
N GLU A 206 7.37 -13.64 19.74
CA GLU A 206 8.50 -13.19 18.93
C GLU A 206 8.95 -14.31 17.97
N LEU A 207 8.93 -14.02 16.68
CA LEU A 207 9.35 -14.94 15.61
C LEU A 207 10.84 -14.81 15.33
N TRP A 208 11.33 -13.57 15.22
CA TRP A 208 12.74 -13.23 15.05
C TRP A 208 12.99 -11.77 15.43
N ARG A 209 14.27 -11.43 15.64
CA ARG A 209 14.73 -10.09 16.06
C ARG A 209 16.04 -9.71 15.37
N LYS A 210 16.16 -8.42 15.06
CA LYS A 210 17.41 -7.77 14.61
C LYS A 210 17.69 -6.53 15.45
N GLU A 211 18.93 -6.42 15.91
CA GLU A 211 19.40 -5.31 16.75
C GLU A 211 20.44 -4.46 16.00
N GLU A 212 20.78 -3.31 16.59
CA GLU A 212 21.82 -2.38 16.12
C GLU A 212 21.64 -1.89 14.67
N THR A 213 20.41 -1.90 14.17
CA THR A 213 20.09 -1.56 12.79
C THR A 213 18.95 -0.56 12.73
N ALA A 214 19.19 0.61 12.12
CA ALA A 214 18.12 1.57 11.86
C ALA A 214 17.32 1.12 10.64
N VAL A 215 16.06 0.75 10.88
CA VAL A 215 15.13 0.25 9.85
C VAL A 215 13.95 1.17 9.67
N SER A 216 13.54 1.38 8.42
CA SER A 216 12.35 2.15 8.05
C SER A 216 11.69 1.60 6.79
N ASN A 217 10.43 1.99 6.55
CA ASN A 217 9.67 1.70 5.33
C ASN A 217 9.54 0.20 5.06
N VAL A 218 9.14 -0.55 6.08
CA VAL A 218 8.83 -1.98 5.92
C VAL A 218 7.59 -2.12 5.04
N SER A 219 7.64 -3.00 4.05
CA SER A 219 6.53 -3.25 3.12
C SER A 219 6.49 -4.72 2.72
N PHE A 220 5.31 -5.33 2.83
CA PHE A 220 5.07 -6.75 2.55
C PHE A 220 4.67 -6.99 1.10
N SER A 221 4.95 -8.21 0.63
CA SER A 221 4.52 -8.72 -0.67
C SER A 221 4.29 -10.24 -0.61
N ASN A 222 3.67 -10.78 -1.65
CA ASN A 222 3.38 -12.20 -1.81
C ASN A 222 2.61 -12.77 -0.61
N ASP A 223 1.56 -12.07 -0.15
CA ASP A 223 0.74 -12.44 1.01
C ASP A 223 1.58 -12.64 2.28
N GLY A 224 2.55 -11.75 2.49
CA GLY A 224 3.44 -11.79 3.65
C GLY A 224 4.61 -12.76 3.54
N VAL A 225 4.80 -13.48 2.43
CA VAL A 225 5.94 -14.40 2.27
C VAL A 225 7.27 -13.64 2.22
N LYS A 226 7.26 -12.41 1.72
CA LYS A 226 8.44 -11.54 1.63
C LYS A 226 8.15 -10.14 2.15
N HIS A 227 9.18 -9.47 2.64
CA HIS A 227 9.16 -8.05 2.96
C HIS A 227 10.41 -7.34 2.47
N VAL A 228 10.28 -6.04 2.22
CA VAL A 228 11.40 -5.15 1.96
C VAL A 228 11.47 -4.07 3.02
N PHE A 229 12.66 -3.54 3.27
CA PHE A 229 12.86 -2.39 4.16
C PHE A 229 14.14 -1.62 3.82
N LEU A 230 14.21 -0.37 4.28
CA LEU A 230 15.40 0.47 4.19
C LEU A 230 16.22 0.32 5.47
N MET A 231 17.47 -0.08 5.30
CA MET A 231 18.51 -0.15 6.32
C MET A 231 19.46 1.04 6.15
N ASP A 232 19.65 1.79 7.23
CA ASP A 232 20.54 2.97 7.33
C ASP A 232 20.32 4.01 6.20
N SER A 233 19.08 4.11 5.70
CA SER A 233 18.69 4.99 4.60
C SER A 233 19.50 4.81 3.29
N LYS A 234 20.25 3.72 3.11
CA LYS A 234 21.08 3.52 1.90
C LYS A 234 20.94 2.13 1.28
N ILE A 235 20.49 1.17 2.06
CA ILE A 235 20.46 -0.23 1.67
C ILE A 235 19.00 -0.69 1.70
N LEU A 236 18.47 -1.07 0.54
CA LEU A 236 17.17 -1.74 0.44
C LEU A 236 17.42 -3.24 0.56
N VAL A 237 16.81 -3.88 1.55
CA VAL A 237 16.95 -5.31 1.82
C VAL A 237 15.60 -5.98 1.56
N CYS A 238 15.62 -7.15 0.93
CA CYS A 238 14.47 -8.04 0.85
C CYS A 238 14.75 -9.31 1.65
N GLN A 239 13.76 -9.74 2.41
CA GLN A 239 13.84 -10.92 3.24
C GLN A 239 12.61 -11.81 3.09
N ASP A 240 12.78 -13.07 3.47
CA ASP A 240 11.66 -13.98 3.67
C ASP A 240 11.04 -13.81 5.06
N ARG A 241 9.94 -14.51 5.31
CA ARG A 241 9.24 -14.51 6.60
C ARG A 241 10.07 -14.98 7.79
N ASN A 242 11.12 -15.76 7.57
CA ASN A 242 12.00 -16.28 8.62
C ASN A 242 13.10 -15.28 9.01
N GLY A 243 13.21 -14.18 8.27
CA GLY A 243 14.25 -13.17 8.48
C GLY A 243 15.54 -13.46 7.71
N ASP A 244 15.52 -14.37 6.73
CA ASP A 244 16.65 -14.66 5.86
C ASP A 244 16.72 -13.64 4.71
N GLU A 245 17.92 -13.16 4.38
CA GLU A 245 18.13 -12.23 3.26
C GLU A 245 17.97 -12.94 1.91
N ILE A 246 17.13 -12.36 1.04
CA ILE A 246 16.93 -12.82 -0.34
C ILE A 246 17.83 -12.03 -1.29
N TRP A 247 17.80 -10.70 -1.20
CA TRP A 247 18.65 -9.82 -1.97
C TRP A 247 18.83 -8.47 -1.29
N THR A 248 19.86 -7.74 -1.71
CA THR A 248 20.17 -6.39 -1.23
C THR A 248 20.49 -5.47 -2.41
N TYR A 249 19.92 -4.26 -2.40
CA TYR A 249 20.25 -3.17 -3.31
C TYR A 249 20.92 -2.02 -2.55
N ARG A 250 22.11 -1.61 -2.99
CA ARG A 250 22.89 -0.52 -2.37
C ARG A 250 22.80 0.74 -3.22
N SER A 251 22.21 1.79 -2.65
CA SER A 251 22.16 3.12 -3.27
C SER A 251 23.39 3.95 -2.90
N ARG A 252 23.81 4.83 -3.80
CA ARG A 252 24.81 5.87 -3.50
C ARG A 252 24.20 7.09 -2.83
N GLU A 253 22.88 7.24 -2.92
CA GLU A 253 22.11 8.36 -2.38
C GLU A 253 21.34 7.92 -1.14
N GLU A 254 21.02 8.89 -0.27
CA GLU A 254 20.11 8.65 0.85
C GLU A 254 18.68 8.45 0.33
N LEU A 255 18.18 7.24 0.56
CA LEU A 255 16.83 6.80 0.29
C LEU A 255 15.90 7.30 1.40
N LYS A 256 14.67 7.64 1.02
CA LYS A 256 13.66 8.26 1.91
C LYS A 256 12.36 7.50 2.03
N GLY A 257 12.11 6.60 1.10
CA GLY A 257 10.90 5.78 1.10
C GLY A 257 11.07 4.60 0.16
N ALA A 258 10.42 3.51 0.54
CA ALA A 258 10.37 2.26 -0.20
C ALA A 258 8.96 1.67 -0.10
N TYR A 259 8.52 1.01 -1.17
CA TYR A 259 7.26 0.28 -1.21
C TYR A 259 7.37 -0.84 -2.24
N VAL A 260 6.97 -2.05 -1.85
CA VAL A 260 6.91 -3.20 -2.76
C VAL A 260 5.48 -3.43 -3.22
N LEU A 261 5.30 -3.68 -4.51
CA LEU A 261 4.03 -4.10 -5.07
C LEU A 261 3.69 -5.51 -4.56
N GLU A 262 2.42 -5.80 -4.26
CA GLU A 262 1.98 -7.09 -3.70
C GLU A 262 2.48 -8.32 -4.46
N SER A 263 2.65 -8.23 -5.80
CA SER A 263 3.25 -9.32 -6.60
C SER A 263 4.68 -9.71 -6.21
N GLY A 264 5.41 -8.84 -5.49
CA GLY A 264 6.83 -8.98 -5.17
C GLY A 264 7.77 -8.68 -6.34
N ASN A 265 7.23 -8.29 -7.50
CA ASN A 265 7.99 -8.13 -8.75
C ASN A 265 8.48 -6.70 -9.02
N MET A 266 8.06 -5.74 -8.20
CA MET A 266 8.40 -4.34 -8.36
C MET A 266 8.55 -3.66 -7.01
N VAL A 267 9.69 -3.04 -6.76
CA VAL A 267 9.91 -2.18 -5.59
C VAL A 267 10.23 -0.78 -6.07
N GLY A 268 9.45 0.20 -5.60
CA GLY A 268 9.76 1.61 -5.79
C GLY A 268 10.60 2.12 -4.65
N ILE A 269 11.64 2.90 -4.95
CA ILE A 269 12.43 3.62 -3.96
C ILE A 269 12.78 5.00 -4.48
N TYR A 270 12.92 5.97 -3.58
CA TYR A 270 13.34 7.31 -3.98
C TYR A 270 14.35 7.94 -3.02
N SER A 271 15.17 8.82 -3.59
CA SER A 271 16.02 9.79 -2.91
C SER A 271 15.46 11.19 -3.14
N ASN A 272 16.22 12.23 -2.76
CA ASN A 272 15.86 13.59 -3.12
C ASN A 272 15.65 13.78 -4.62
N ASN A 273 16.52 13.30 -5.50
CA ASN A 273 16.46 13.70 -6.93
C ASN A 273 16.25 12.52 -7.87
N VAL A 274 16.17 11.30 -7.37
CA VAL A 274 16.07 10.10 -8.17
C VAL A 274 14.97 9.20 -7.64
N PHE A 275 14.19 8.65 -8.56
CA PHE A 275 13.29 7.53 -8.29
C PHE A 275 13.84 6.29 -9.02
N HIS A 276 13.87 5.15 -8.34
CA HIS A 276 14.28 3.87 -8.91
C HIS A 276 13.15 2.85 -8.79
N ILE A 277 13.08 1.96 -9.78
CA ILE A 277 12.39 0.69 -9.65
C ILE A 277 13.42 -0.42 -9.59
N ILE A 278 13.27 -1.29 -8.60
CA ILE A 278 14.04 -2.50 -8.39
C ILE A 278 13.14 -3.70 -8.73
N ASP A 279 13.68 -4.68 -9.46
CA ASP A 279 12.97 -5.92 -9.82
C ASP A 279 13.01 -6.98 -8.71
N SER A 280 12.38 -8.13 -8.96
CA SER A 280 12.32 -9.26 -8.00
C SER A 280 13.67 -9.88 -7.65
N GLN A 281 14.74 -9.53 -8.38
CA GLN A 281 16.10 -10.02 -8.17
C GLN A 281 17.00 -8.97 -7.49
N GLY A 282 16.43 -7.84 -7.04
CA GLY A 282 17.19 -6.76 -6.42
C GLY A 282 17.98 -5.90 -7.41
N GLN A 283 17.69 -5.98 -8.71
CA GLN A 283 18.37 -5.21 -9.75
C GLN A 283 17.55 -3.99 -10.16
N GLN A 284 18.23 -2.87 -10.47
CA GLN A 284 17.57 -1.63 -10.84
C GLN A 284 16.96 -1.71 -12.25
N ALA A 285 15.68 -2.02 -12.39
CA ALA A 285 15.01 -2.13 -13.69
C ALA A 285 14.81 -0.77 -14.39
N TRP A 286 14.51 0.28 -13.63
CA TRP A 286 14.24 1.63 -14.16
C TRP A 286 14.71 2.73 -13.20
N SER A 287 15.05 3.90 -13.75
CA SER A 287 15.29 5.09 -12.95
C SER A 287 14.82 6.37 -13.64
N TYR A 288 14.35 7.31 -12.83
CA TYR A 288 13.91 8.64 -13.23
C TYR A 288 14.64 9.72 -12.45
N GLN A 289 15.38 10.57 -13.16
CA GLN A 289 15.99 11.77 -12.58
C GLN A 289 14.98 12.91 -12.54
N ALA A 290 14.50 13.24 -11.34
CA ALA A 290 13.64 14.39 -11.11
C ALA A 290 14.44 15.70 -11.11
N ARG A 291 13.77 16.81 -11.47
CA ARG A 291 14.35 18.17 -11.43
C ARG A 291 14.09 18.89 -10.10
N GLU A 292 13.16 18.36 -9.32
CA GLU A 292 12.72 18.85 -8.02
C GLU A 292 12.79 17.68 -7.04
N LYS A 293 12.79 17.98 -5.73
CA LYS A 293 12.87 16.91 -4.75
C LYS A 293 11.67 15.97 -4.88
N VAL A 294 11.90 14.68 -5.04
CA VAL A 294 10.87 13.64 -4.94
C VAL A 294 10.40 13.63 -3.49
N VAL A 295 9.08 13.69 -3.33
CA VAL A 295 8.40 13.72 -2.02
C VAL A 295 7.74 12.39 -1.76
N ASP A 296 7.14 11.78 -2.78
CA ASP A 296 6.35 10.57 -2.63
C ASP A 296 6.16 9.87 -3.98
N PHE A 297 5.68 8.64 -3.94
CA PHE A 297 5.28 7.88 -5.12
C PHE A 297 4.18 6.87 -4.78
N SER A 298 3.47 6.42 -5.80
CA SER A 298 2.45 5.39 -5.62
C SER A 298 2.34 4.52 -6.88
N PHE A 299 1.83 3.31 -6.67
CA PHE A 299 1.56 2.34 -7.70
C PHE A 299 0.09 1.97 -7.71
N SER A 300 -0.42 1.81 -8.91
CA SER A 300 -1.58 0.96 -9.14
C SER A 300 -1.28 -0.51 -8.76
N ASN A 301 -2.29 -1.29 -8.39
CA ASN A 301 -2.16 -2.68 -7.93
C ASN A 301 -1.50 -3.61 -8.95
N HIS A 302 -1.61 -3.28 -10.23
CA HIS A 302 -1.01 -4.00 -11.34
C HIS A 302 0.37 -3.48 -11.75
N GLY A 303 0.88 -2.42 -11.11
CA GLY A 303 2.18 -1.80 -11.39
C GLY A 303 2.36 -1.15 -12.77
N GLY A 304 1.33 -1.18 -13.62
CA GLY A 304 1.35 -0.58 -14.97
C GLY A 304 1.34 0.94 -14.95
N ASP A 305 0.69 1.57 -13.97
CA ASP A 305 0.75 3.01 -13.72
C ASP A 305 1.64 3.29 -12.50
N VAL A 306 2.68 4.10 -12.72
CA VAL A 306 3.63 4.56 -11.70
C VAL A 306 3.52 6.08 -11.56
N ILE A 307 3.18 6.54 -10.36
CA ILE A 307 2.94 7.95 -10.07
C ILE A 307 4.07 8.46 -9.19
N VAL A 308 4.81 9.47 -9.66
CA VAL A 308 5.92 10.08 -8.90
C VAL A 308 5.61 11.54 -8.64
N VAL A 309 5.66 11.93 -7.38
CA VAL A 309 5.43 13.29 -6.92
C VAL A 309 6.73 13.93 -6.46
N SER A 310 6.97 15.11 -7.00
CA SER A 310 8.01 16.05 -6.57
C SER A 310 7.37 17.26 -5.89
N GLU A 311 8.17 18.13 -5.28
CA GLU A 311 7.67 19.25 -4.46
C GLU A 311 6.50 20.03 -5.08
N SER A 312 6.50 20.29 -6.39
CA SER A 312 5.42 21.03 -7.05
C SER A 312 4.78 20.33 -8.24
N LYS A 313 5.12 19.05 -8.52
CA LYS A 313 4.67 18.35 -9.73
C LYS A 313 4.38 16.89 -9.49
N ILE A 314 3.34 16.41 -10.14
CA ILE A 314 2.98 15.00 -10.24
C ILE A 314 3.26 14.52 -11.68
N HIS A 315 3.86 13.33 -11.79
CA HIS A 315 4.26 12.70 -13.04
C HIS A 315 3.64 11.31 -13.13
N TRP A 316 3.01 10.99 -14.26
CA TRP A 316 2.46 9.66 -14.53
C TRP A 316 3.31 8.95 -15.56
N PHE A 317 3.81 7.79 -15.17
CA PHE A 317 4.55 6.88 -16.02
C PHE A 317 3.75 5.62 -16.28
N GLN A 318 3.84 5.11 -17.49
CA GLN A 318 3.19 3.90 -17.93
C GLN A 318 4.24 2.83 -18.23
N ASN A 319 4.09 1.66 -17.62
CA ASN A 319 4.90 0.48 -17.82
C ASN A 319 4.07 -0.67 -18.40
N GLU A 320 3.82 -0.60 -19.70
CA GLU A 320 2.99 -1.57 -20.41
C GLU A 320 3.59 -2.98 -20.43
N GLY A 321 4.91 -3.09 -20.59
CA GLY A 321 5.61 -4.37 -20.57
C GLY A 321 5.44 -5.11 -19.25
N PHE A 322 5.54 -4.38 -18.13
CA PHE A 322 5.36 -4.97 -16.80
C PHE A 322 3.93 -5.41 -16.59
N LEU A 323 2.96 -4.55 -16.94
CA LEU A 323 1.54 -4.87 -16.83
C LEU A 323 1.19 -6.16 -17.59
N ARG A 324 1.64 -6.31 -18.83
CA ARG A 324 1.38 -7.53 -19.63
C ARG A 324 2.00 -8.77 -18.96
N ALA A 325 3.23 -8.68 -18.48
CA ALA A 325 3.87 -9.76 -17.74
C ALA A 325 3.14 -10.10 -16.43
N SER A 326 2.62 -9.10 -15.72
CA SER A 326 1.80 -9.30 -14.52
C SER A 326 0.49 -10.01 -14.85
N VAL A 327 -0.19 -9.65 -15.95
CA VAL A 327 -1.40 -10.34 -16.41
C VAL A 327 -1.11 -11.81 -16.73
N ASP A 328 -0.01 -12.10 -17.46
CA ASP A 328 0.38 -13.47 -17.76
C ASP A 328 0.63 -14.29 -16.48
N SER A 329 1.35 -13.72 -15.51
CA SER A 329 1.59 -14.37 -14.21
C SER A 329 0.31 -14.64 -13.41
N GLU A 330 -0.64 -13.70 -13.42
CA GLU A 330 -1.92 -13.88 -12.72
C GLU A 330 -2.84 -14.88 -13.44
N LEU A 331 -2.79 -14.96 -14.77
CA LEU A 331 -3.48 -15.99 -15.55
C LEU A 331 -2.94 -17.39 -15.22
N ASP A 332 -1.61 -17.57 -15.22
CA ASP A 332 -0.97 -18.84 -14.86
C ASP A 332 -1.34 -19.28 -13.43
N LYS A 333 -1.42 -18.33 -12.50
CA LYS A 333 -1.86 -18.58 -11.12
C LYS A 333 -3.32 -19.01 -11.07
N ALA A 334 -4.19 -18.34 -11.83
CA ALA A 334 -5.62 -18.65 -11.87
C ALA A 334 -5.88 -20.02 -12.47
N GLU A 335 -5.20 -20.40 -13.56
CA GLU A 335 -5.30 -21.72 -14.17
C GLU A 335 -4.94 -22.83 -13.16
N LYS A 336 -3.78 -22.70 -12.51
CA LYS A 336 -3.33 -23.67 -11.49
C LYS A 336 -4.29 -23.78 -10.31
N LEU A 337 -4.85 -22.67 -9.85
CA LEU A 337 -5.82 -22.67 -8.75
C LEU A 337 -7.18 -23.22 -9.20
N PHE A 338 -7.61 -22.92 -10.41
CA PHE A 338 -8.86 -23.40 -10.99
C PHE A 338 -8.84 -24.93 -11.09
N ASP A 339 -7.76 -25.51 -11.62
CA ASP A 339 -7.59 -26.96 -11.72
C ASP A 339 -7.74 -27.63 -10.35
N LYS A 340 -7.10 -27.07 -9.30
CA LYS A 340 -7.24 -27.57 -7.93
C LYS A 340 -8.68 -27.46 -7.41
N VAL A 341 -9.31 -26.31 -7.56
CA VAL A 341 -10.66 -26.03 -7.03
C VAL A 341 -11.73 -26.85 -7.76
N SER A 342 -11.54 -27.13 -9.05
CA SER A 342 -12.48 -27.90 -9.88
C SER A 342 -12.70 -29.34 -9.39
N VAL A 343 -11.77 -29.89 -8.61
CA VAL A 343 -11.86 -31.25 -8.05
C VAL A 343 -13.01 -31.36 -7.03
N TYR A 344 -13.29 -30.31 -6.28
CA TYR A 344 -14.26 -30.32 -5.17
C TYR A 344 -15.34 -29.22 -5.28
N ASN A 345 -15.32 -28.40 -6.33
CA ASN A 345 -16.36 -27.41 -6.58
C ASN A 345 -16.80 -27.41 -8.05
N SER A 346 -18.07 -27.71 -8.30
CA SER A 346 -18.64 -27.79 -9.65
C SER A 346 -19.19 -26.46 -10.18
N SER A 347 -19.34 -25.43 -9.32
CA SER A 347 -19.96 -24.15 -9.69
C SER A 347 -18.93 -23.10 -10.12
N LEU A 348 -18.14 -23.41 -11.16
CA LEU A 348 -17.02 -22.58 -11.62
C LEU A 348 -17.20 -21.98 -13.02
N GLU A 349 -18.36 -22.15 -13.64
CA GLU A 349 -18.65 -21.68 -15.01
C GLU A 349 -18.36 -20.18 -15.21
N GLN A 350 -18.79 -19.34 -14.27
CA GLN A 350 -18.53 -17.90 -14.31
C GLN A 350 -17.02 -17.59 -14.21
N LEU A 351 -16.30 -18.30 -13.35
CA LEU A 351 -14.85 -18.10 -13.19
C LEU A 351 -14.11 -18.52 -14.46
N ARG A 352 -14.54 -19.61 -15.11
CA ARG A 352 -13.97 -20.03 -16.40
C ARG A 352 -14.21 -18.98 -17.48
N TYR A 353 -15.43 -18.43 -17.56
CA TYR A 353 -15.75 -17.34 -18.47
C TYR A 353 -14.87 -16.11 -18.21
N ASP A 354 -14.69 -15.72 -16.95
CA ASP A 354 -13.88 -14.54 -16.59
C ASP A 354 -12.38 -14.74 -16.91
N ILE A 355 -11.84 -15.96 -16.75
CA ILE A 355 -10.47 -16.31 -17.19
C ILE A 355 -10.32 -16.13 -18.70
N GLU A 356 -11.24 -16.67 -19.50
CA GLU A 356 -11.18 -16.55 -20.96
C GLU A 356 -11.38 -15.11 -21.43
N LYS A 357 -12.26 -14.36 -20.75
CA LYS A 357 -12.43 -12.92 -20.99
C LYS A 357 -11.13 -12.18 -20.72
N ALA A 358 -10.49 -12.39 -19.57
CA ALA A 358 -9.19 -11.78 -19.27
C ALA A 358 -8.14 -12.15 -20.34
N ARG A 359 -8.06 -13.43 -20.73
CA ARG A 359 -7.14 -13.89 -21.79
C ARG A 359 -7.34 -13.15 -23.11
N SER A 360 -8.59 -12.87 -23.49
CA SER A 360 -8.89 -12.11 -24.73
C SER A 360 -8.42 -10.66 -24.66
N LEU A 361 -8.51 -10.02 -23.50
CA LEU A 361 -8.18 -8.61 -23.31
C LEU A 361 -6.67 -8.35 -23.15
N LYS A 362 -5.87 -9.36 -22.79
CA LYS A 362 -4.43 -9.19 -22.51
C LYS A 362 -3.59 -8.74 -23.70
N SER A 363 -4.07 -8.96 -24.93
CA SER A 363 -3.36 -8.61 -26.19
C SER A 363 -3.80 -7.26 -26.78
N GLU A 364 -4.77 -6.60 -26.15
CA GLU A 364 -5.39 -5.38 -26.66
C GLU A 364 -4.62 -4.11 -26.25
N ASN A 365 -5.26 -2.95 -26.39
CA ASN A 365 -4.72 -1.67 -25.92
C ASN A 365 -4.52 -1.65 -24.40
N PHE A 366 -3.67 -0.73 -23.91
CA PHE A 366 -3.29 -0.66 -22.49
C PHE A 366 -4.47 -0.64 -21.52
N GLY A 367 -5.53 0.13 -21.81
CA GLY A 367 -6.72 0.20 -20.95
C GLY A 367 -7.40 -1.17 -20.78
N LEU A 368 -7.54 -1.92 -21.88
CA LEU A 368 -8.10 -3.27 -21.83
C LEU A 368 -7.16 -4.27 -21.14
N VAL A 369 -5.84 -4.07 -21.18
CA VAL A 369 -4.91 -4.87 -20.37
C VAL A 369 -5.08 -4.55 -18.87
N LYS A 370 -5.39 -3.30 -18.49
CA LYS A 370 -5.76 -2.98 -17.10
C LYS A 370 -7.00 -3.75 -16.68
N ASP A 371 -8.04 -3.74 -17.51
CA ASP A 371 -9.29 -4.47 -17.25
C ASP A 371 -9.05 -5.98 -17.15
N SER A 372 -8.21 -6.53 -18.03
CA SER A 372 -7.74 -7.92 -17.96
C SER A 372 -7.15 -8.24 -16.59
N PHE A 373 -6.27 -7.38 -16.08
CA PHE A 373 -5.67 -7.57 -14.76
C PHE A 373 -6.72 -7.55 -13.64
N GLN A 374 -7.65 -6.60 -13.67
CA GLN A 374 -8.67 -6.52 -12.61
C GLN A 374 -9.58 -7.75 -12.60
N ILE A 375 -9.98 -8.24 -13.77
CA ILE A 375 -10.79 -9.46 -13.90
C ILE A 375 -10.02 -10.66 -13.32
N ILE A 376 -8.78 -10.89 -13.77
CA ILE A 376 -8.03 -12.08 -13.35
C ILE A 376 -7.62 -12.02 -11.88
N ASN A 377 -7.33 -10.83 -11.35
CA ASN A 377 -7.05 -10.64 -9.93
C ASN A 377 -8.28 -10.99 -9.08
N MET A 378 -9.48 -10.55 -9.47
CA MET A 378 -10.73 -10.92 -8.80
C MET A 378 -11.00 -12.43 -8.86
N VAL A 379 -10.73 -13.08 -10.00
CA VAL A 379 -10.80 -14.55 -10.13
C VAL A 379 -9.85 -15.22 -9.14
N ASN A 380 -8.60 -14.78 -9.06
CA ASN A 380 -7.60 -15.32 -8.14
C ASN A 380 -8.03 -15.17 -6.68
N THR A 381 -8.54 -14.00 -6.26
CA THR A 381 -9.07 -13.81 -4.91
C THR A 381 -10.20 -14.79 -4.60
N ARG A 382 -11.13 -14.99 -5.55
CA ARG A 382 -12.27 -15.89 -5.35
C ARG A 382 -11.86 -17.36 -5.32
N LEU A 383 -10.94 -17.78 -6.20
CA LEU A 383 -10.38 -19.14 -6.21
C LEU A 383 -9.59 -19.42 -4.93
N ALA A 384 -8.77 -18.47 -4.47
CA ALA A 384 -8.04 -18.58 -3.21
C ALA A 384 -9.00 -18.75 -2.02
N SER A 385 -10.06 -17.93 -1.93
CA SER A 385 -11.08 -18.06 -0.89
C SER A 385 -11.83 -19.41 -0.93
N LEU A 386 -12.14 -19.93 -2.13
CA LEU A 386 -12.73 -21.26 -2.29
C LEU A 386 -11.78 -22.36 -1.82
N HIS A 387 -10.50 -22.25 -2.17
CA HIS A 387 -9.48 -23.20 -1.77
C HIS A 387 -9.26 -23.19 -0.25
N GLN A 388 -9.10 -22.01 0.34
CA GLN A 388 -8.91 -21.86 1.78
C GLN A 388 -10.11 -22.42 2.57
N ARG A 389 -11.34 -22.20 2.11
CA ARG A 389 -12.53 -22.80 2.75
C ARG A 389 -12.52 -24.33 2.72
N HIS A 390 -12.05 -24.93 1.63
CA HIS A 390 -11.94 -26.39 1.54
C HIS A 390 -10.85 -26.93 2.46
N VAL A 391 -9.67 -26.30 2.47
CA VAL A 391 -8.57 -26.68 3.39
C VAL A 391 -9.03 -26.56 4.84
N GLY A 392 -9.65 -25.44 5.22
CA GLY A 392 -10.17 -25.27 6.57
C GLY A 392 -11.26 -26.28 6.96
N TYR A 393 -12.08 -26.74 6.00
CA TYR A 393 -13.02 -27.84 6.26
C TYR A 393 -12.28 -29.14 6.56
N LEU A 394 -11.23 -29.46 5.80
CA LEU A 394 -10.41 -30.66 6.04
C LEU A 394 -9.68 -30.61 7.38
N ASP A 395 -9.19 -29.45 7.81
CA ASP A 395 -8.51 -29.29 9.11
C ASP A 395 -9.46 -29.47 10.31
N THR A 396 -10.78 -29.40 10.09
CA THR A 396 -11.81 -29.60 11.11
C THR A 396 -12.39 -31.02 11.16
N LEU A 397 -12.01 -31.88 10.20
CA LEU A 397 -12.37 -33.31 10.17
C LEU A 397 -11.33 -34.14 10.92
#